data_AF-A0A5E4DCF5-F1
#
_entry.id   AF-A0A5E4DCF5-F1
#
_cell.length_a   1.000
_cell.length_b   1.000
_cell.length_c   1.000
_cell.angle_alpha   90.00
_cell.angle_beta   90.00
_cell.angle_gamma   90.00
#
_symmetry.space_group_name_H-M   'P 1'
#
loop_
_entity.id
_entity.type
_entity.pdbx_description
1 polymer ?
#
loop_
_entity_poly.entity_id
_entity_poly.type
_entity_poly.pdbx_seq_one_letter_code
_entity_poly.pdbx_strand_id
1 'polypeptide(L)' 'NLNGLVFLLWGSYAQKKGSAIDRKRHHVLQTAHPSPLSVYRGFFGCRHFSKANELLQKSGKKPIDWKEL' A
#
# COMPACT_ATOMS: atom_id res chain seq x y z
N ASN A 1 4.76 8.01 -17.03
CA ASN A 1 4.59 9.00 -15.95
C ASN A 1 4.49 8.24 -14.62
N LEU A 2 5.43 8.44 -13.68
CA LEU A 2 5.53 7.65 -12.43
C LEU A 2 4.99 8.39 -11.19
N ASN A 3 4.29 9.51 -11.33
CA ASN A 3 3.75 10.26 -10.19
C ASN A 3 2.51 9.59 -9.59
N GLY A 4 2.25 9.74 -8.28
CA GLY A 4 1.07 9.21 -7.61
C GLY A 4 0.98 7.69 -7.59
N LEU A 5 2.12 7.01 -7.43
CA LEU A 5 2.16 5.56 -7.17
C LEU A 5 1.64 5.28 -5.76
N VAL A 6 1.16 4.06 -5.54
CA VAL A 6 0.76 3.58 -4.21
C VAL A 6 1.72 2.49 -3.78
N PHE A 7 2.49 2.73 -2.72
CA PHE A 7 3.40 1.77 -2.12
C PHE A 7 2.74 1.08 -0.94
N LEU A 8 2.67 -0.26 -0.97
CA LEU A 8 2.18 -1.08 0.14
C LEU A 8 3.38 -1.64 0.90
N LEU A 9 3.64 -1.11 2.10
CA LEU A 9 4.80 -1.49 2.92
C LEU A 9 4.34 -2.33 4.12
N TRP A 10 4.39 -3.66 3.97
CA TRP A 10 3.95 -4.60 4.98
C TRP A 10 5.12 -5.15 5.79
N GLY A 11 5.15 -4.84 7.08
CA GLY A 11 6.23 -5.22 8.00
C GLY A 11 7.39 -4.22 8.06
N SER A 12 8.16 -4.31 9.14
CA SER A 12 9.20 -3.34 9.50
C SER A 12 10.30 -3.22 8.45
N TYR A 13 10.69 -4.33 7.81
CA TYR A 13 11.71 -4.30 6.76
C TYR A 13 11.27 -3.50 5.53
N ALA A 14 10.04 -3.73 5.04
CA ALA A 14 9.46 -2.97 3.93
C ALA A 14 9.29 -1.49 4.29
N GLN A 15 8.84 -1.21 5.51
CA GLN A 15 8.68 0.17 6.01
C GLN A 15 10.01 0.93 6.06
N LYS A 16 11.09 0.26 6.51
CA LYS A 16 12.45 0.83 6.49
C LYS A 16 12.92 1.11 5.06
N LYS A 17 12.74 0.15 4.13
CA LYS A 17 13.15 0.33 2.73
C LYS A 17 12.38 1.46 2.03
N GLY A 18 11.12 1.66 2.40
CA GLY A 18 10.28 2.73 1.85
C GLY A 18 10.40 4.09 2.55
N SER A 19 11.32 4.26 3.51
CA SER A 19 11.45 5.53 4.25
C SER A 19 11.86 6.71 3.37
N ALA A 20 12.55 6.44 2.25
CA ALA A 20 13.01 7.44 1.29
C ALA A 20 11.98 7.82 0.22
N ILE A 21 10.76 7.24 0.26
CA ILE A 21 9.71 7.56 -0.71
C ILE A 21 9.19 8.98 -0.44
N ASP A 22 9.18 9.83 -1.47
CA ASP A 22 8.57 11.16 -1.41
C ASP A 22 7.03 11.04 -1.28
N ARG A 23 6.53 11.35 -0.08
CA ARG A 23 5.10 11.28 0.28
C ARG A 23 4.26 12.46 -0.24
N LYS A 24 4.89 13.52 -0.77
CA LYS A 24 4.16 14.57 -1.49
C LYS A 24 3.89 14.15 -2.94
N ARG A 25 4.76 13.30 -3.50
CA ARG A 25 4.67 12.81 -4.88
C ARG A 25 3.95 11.47 -5.01
N HIS A 26 4.02 10.60 -4.00
CA HIS A 26 3.44 9.26 -4.00
C HIS A 26 2.69 8.96 -2.71
N HIS A 27 1.87 7.93 -2.73
CA HIS A 27 1.10 7.46 -1.59
C HIS A 27 1.76 6.25 -0.94
N VAL A 28 1.77 6.20 0.38
CA VAL A 28 2.38 5.09 1.13
C VAL A 28 1.37 4.56 2.15
N LEU A 29 1.06 3.26 2.08
CA LEU A 29 0.22 2.56 3.03
C LEU A 29 1.07 1.54 3.80
N GLN A 30 1.06 1.62 5.13
CA GLN A 30 1.90 0.79 6.00
C GLN A 30 1.04 -0.01 6.97
N THR A 31 1.37 -1.29 7.16
CA THR A 31 0.79 -2.13 8.22
C THR A 31 1.73 -3.27 8.59
N ALA A 32 1.33 -4.14 9.51
CA ALA A 32 2.03 -5.37 9.87
C ALA A 32 2.20 -6.31 8.66
N HIS A 33 3.15 -7.25 8.76
CA HIS A 33 3.39 -8.23 7.70
C HIS A 33 2.25 -9.29 7.68
N PRO A 34 1.85 -9.82 6.51
CA PRO A 34 0.79 -10.83 6.39
C PRO A 34 1.12 -12.21 6.97
N SER A 35 2.37 -12.46 7.37
CA SER A 35 2.76 -13.71 8.04
C SER A 35 1.86 -13.99 9.25
N PRO A 36 1.51 -15.26 9.53
CA PRO A 36 0.69 -15.64 10.69
C PRO A 36 1.18 -15.05 12.02
N LEU A 37 2.50 -14.84 12.16
CA LEU A 37 3.12 -14.27 13.37
C LEU A 37 2.74 -12.81 13.65
N SER A 38 2.31 -12.07 12.63
CA SER A 38 2.05 -10.63 12.71
C SER A 38 0.74 -10.18 12.08
N VAL A 39 -0.01 -11.08 11.42
CA VAL A 39 -1.21 -10.71 10.65
C VAL A 39 -2.28 -10.01 11.51
N TYR A 40 -2.45 -10.47 12.76
CA TYR A 40 -3.39 -9.90 13.72
C TYR A 40 -2.94 -8.55 14.30
N ARG A 41 -1.67 -8.18 14.12
CA ARG A 41 -1.10 -6.90 14.60
C ARG A 41 -1.42 -5.72 13.68
N GLY A 42 -2.37 -5.89 12.74
CA GLY A 42 -2.90 -4.80 11.91
C GLY A 42 -3.05 -5.11 10.42
N PHE A 43 -2.56 -6.26 9.92
CA PHE A 43 -2.74 -6.61 8.50
C PHE A 43 -4.21 -6.93 8.22
N PHE A 44 -4.83 -7.78 9.04
CA PHE A 44 -6.28 -7.95 9.00
C PHE A 44 -6.98 -6.64 9.35
N GLY A 45 -7.95 -6.25 8.51
CA GLY A 45 -8.63 -4.97 8.63
C GLY A 45 -7.88 -3.76 8.04
N CYS A 46 -6.68 -3.91 7.48
CA CYS A 46 -5.93 -2.76 6.93
C CYS A 46 -6.64 -2.08 5.73
N ARG A 47 -7.43 -2.86 4.96
CA ARG A 47 -8.15 -2.44 3.76
C ARG A 47 -7.25 -1.81 2.69
N HIS A 48 -5.99 -2.25 2.58
CA HIS A 48 -5.02 -1.66 1.66
C HIS A 48 -5.43 -1.78 0.19
N PHE A 49 -6.08 -2.87 -0.22
CA PHE A 49 -6.51 -3.07 -1.61
C PHE A 49 -7.54 -2.03 -2.07
N SER A 50 -8.59 -1.80 -1.27
CA SER A 50 -9.60 -0.78 -1.60
C SER A 50 -9.04 0.63 -1.47
N LYS A 51 -8.24 0.91 -0.43
CA LYS A 51 -7.55 2.21 -0.25
C LYS A 51 -6.61 2.51 -1.43
N ALA A 52 -5.88 1.51 -1.93
CA ALA A 52 -4.99 1.68 -3.07
C ALA A 52 -5.77 2.10 -4.32
N ASN A 53 -6.90 1.45 -4.60
CA ASN A 53 -7.76 1.82 -5.73
C ASN A 53 -8.36 3.22 -5.58
N GLU A 54 -8.71 3.65 -4.37
CA GLU A 54 -9.17 5.02 -4.11
C GLU A 54 -8.06 6.05 -4.41
N LEU A 55 -6.82 5.78 -3.98
CA LEU A 55 -5.67 6.66 -4.22
C LEU A 55 -5.27 6.71 -5.70
N LEU A 56 -5.37 5.58 -6.41
CA LEU A 56 -5.14 5.51 -7.85
C LEU A 56 -6.17 6.37 -8.61
N GLN A 57 -7.45 6.24 -8.27
CA GLN A 57 -8.52 7.05 -8.87
C GLN A 57 -8.33 8.55 -8.60
N LYS A 58 -8.00 8.94 -7.36
CA LYS A 58 -7.64 10.33 -7.02
C LYS A 58 -6.44 10.86 -7.81
N SER A 59 -5.58 9.96 -8.27
CA SER A 59 -4.41 10.28 -9.10
C SER A 59 -4.68 10.11 -10.60
N GLY A 60 -5.95 9.99 -11.03
CA GLY A 60 -6.37 9.83 -12.42
C GLY A 60 -5.99 8.50 -13.06
N LYS A 61 -5.71 7.45 -12.28
CA LYS A 61 -5.31 6.13 -12.77
C LYS A 61 -6.45 5.13 -12.65
N LYS A 62 -6.49 4.17 -13.59
CA LYS A 62 -7.41 3.03 -13.52
C LYS A 62 -7.15 2.23 -12.22
N PRO A 63 -8.19 1.84 -11.47
CA PRO A 63 -8.01 0.95 -10.33
C PRO A 63 -7.52 -0.43 -10.77
N ILE A 64 -6.89 -1.15 -9.85
CA ILE A 64 -6.46 -2.53 -10.05
C ILE A 64 -7.66 -3.46 -9.80
N ASP A 65 -7.89 -4.41 -10.71
CA ASP A 65 -8.77 -5.53 -10.42
C ASP A 65 -7.99 -6.60 -9.65
N TRP A 66 -8.21 -6.67 -8.34
CA TRP A 66 -7.53 -7.63 -7.47
C TRP A 66 -8.04 -9.06 -7.61
N LYS A 67 -9.10 -9.29 -8.41
CA LYS A 67 -9.62 -10.63 -8.71
C LYS A 67 -9.06 -11.20 -10.00
N GLU A 68 -8.40 -10.38 -10.82
CA GLU A 68 -7.63 -10.82 -11.99
C GLU A 68 -6.32 -11.43 -11.49
N LEU A 69 -6.34 -12.76 -11.27
CA LEU A 69 -5.24 -13.56 -10.73
C LEU A 69 -4.54 -14.37 -11.83
#